data_AF-A0A0C9VXT4-F1
#
_entry.id   AF-A0A0C9VXT4-F1
#
_cell.length_a   1.000
_cell.length_b   1.000
_cell.length_c   1.000
_cell.angle_alpha   90.00
_cell.angle_beta   90.00
_cell.angle_gamma   90.00
#
_symmetry.space_group_name_H-M   'P 1'
#
loop_
_entity.id
_entity.type
_entity.pdbx_description
1 polymer ?
#
loop_
_entity_poly.entity_id
_entity_poly.type
_entity_poly.pdbx_seq_one_letter_code
_entity_poly.pdbx_strand_id
1 'polypeptide(L)'
;MLRGYNIPGDHERLIATLFTNDTIVYLSQHDDWNDLHTVLDTWCKASGAAFNINKTAIIPIGTPAYRDSIRITRALSNNQDPIPNNILIVDDTTPVRVLGTWVGNRIDQASIWVPTLEKIDKNLKRWNKGHPTLEGPRHIVNIKVSVGPNTSPRCKSLEGHVMPESSAMPHKKAQKRQAAQMREVKAQHRHCTVNRQISQQ
;
A
#
# COMPACT_ATOMS: atom_id res chain seq x y z
N MET A 1 -29.64 1.81 3.23
CA MET A 1 -28.86 0.55 2.99
C MET A 1 -27.79 0.86 1.97
N LEU A 2 -26.53 0.56 2.29
CA LEU A 2 -25.37 1.02 1.53
C LEU A 2 -25.24 0.34 0.16
N ARG A 3 -24.94 1.15 -0.86
CA ARG A 3 -24.66 0.74 -2.24
C ARG A 3 -23.24 0.20 -2.38
N GLY A 4 -22.26 0.86 -1.79
CA GLY A 4 -20.85 0.46 -1.88
C GLY A 4 -20.22 0.76 -3.24
N TYR A 5 -19.18 0.02 -3.60
CA TYR A 5 -18.36 0.23 -4.79
C TYR A 5 -18.48 -0.92 -5.79
N ASN A 6 -18.77 -0.59 -7.06
CA ASN A 6 -18.82 -1.57 -8.14
C ASN A 6 -17.48 -1.65 -8.84
N ILE A 7 -16.89 -2.84 -8.89
CA ILE A 7 -15.66 -3.09 -9.65
C ILE A 7 -16.08 -3.46 -11.08
N PRO A 8 -15.56 -2.75 -12.11
CA PRO A 8 -15.88 -3.09 -13.50
C PRO A 8 -15.48 -4.54 -13.82
N GLY A 9 -16.44 -5.33 -14.28
CA GLY A 9 -16.23 -6.74 -14.61
C GLY A 9 -16.48 -7.72 -13.45
N ASP A 10 -16.80 -7.23 -12.26
CA ASP A 10 -17.25 -8.04 -11.15
C ASP A 10 -18.78 -7.98 -11.02
N HIS A 11 -19.41 -9.09 -10.63
CA HIS A 11 -20.84 -9.16 -10.35
C HIS A 11 -21.16 -8.75 -8.92
N GLU A 12 -20.18 -8.82 -8.02
CA GLU A 12 -20.34 -8.43 -6.63
C GLU A 12 -19.88 -6.99 -6.40
N ARG A 13 -20.60 -6.30 -5.51
CA ARG A 13 -20.24 -4.95 -5.07
C ARG A 13 -19.46 -5.03 -3.77
N LEU A 14 -18.41 -4.23 -3.69
CA LEU A 14 -17.56 -4.14 -2.53
C LEU A 14 -18.17 -3.16 -1.53
N ILE A 15 -18.58 -3.64 -0.36
CA ILE A 15 -19.13 -2.80 0.71
C ILE A 15 -18.13 -2.69 1.85
N ALA A 16 -17.61 -3.82 2.32
CA ALA A 16 -16.63 -3.84 3.39
C ALA A 16 -15.64 -4.98 3.23
N THR A 17 -14.42 -4.77 3.70
CA THR A 17 -13.38 -5.79 3.83
C THR A 17 -12.92 -5.78 5.28
N LEU A 18 -13.05 -6.93 5.95
CA LEU A 18 -12.63 -7.11 7.33
C LEU A 18 -11.40 -7.99 7.35
N PHE A 19 -10.34 -7.52 8.01
CA PHE A 19 -9.13 -8.30 8.23
C PHE A 19 -8.62 -8.06 9.64
N THR A 20 -8.70 -9.10 10.47
CA THR A 20 -8.35 -9.02 11.90
C THR A 20 -9.12 -7.89 12.61
N ASN A 21 -8.42 -6.86 13.08
CA ASN A 21 -8.99 -5.70 13.77
C ASN A 21 -9.21 -4.50 12.84
N ASP A 22 -8.81 -4.59 11.57
CA ASP A 22 -8.93 -3.51 10.60
C ASP A 22 -10.14 -3.76 9.69
N THR A 23 -10.97 -2.74 9.54
CA THR A 23 -12.14 -2.77 8.66
C THR A 23 -12.05 -1.63 7.66
N ILE A 24 -12.19 -1.96 6.38
CA ILE A 24 -12.32 -1.00 5.30
C ILE A 24 -13.78 -1.01 4.86
N VAL A 25 -14.39 0.16 4.72
CA VAL A 25 -15.72 0.32 4.15
C VAL A 25 -15.61 1.15 2.88
N TYR A 26 -16.28 0.72 1.83
CA TYR A 26 -16.34 1.39 0.55
C TYR A 26 -17.71 2.04 0.41
N LEU A 27 -17.72 3.35 0.16
CA LEU A 27 -18.94 4.12 0.01
C LEU A 27 -19.04 4.67 -1.40
N SER A 28 -20.25 4.63 -1.96
CA SER A 28 -20.62 5.37 -3.15
C SER A 28 -20.79 6.86 -2.81
N GLN A 29 -20.68 7.73 -3.81
CA GLN A 29 -21.11 9.13 -3.72
C GLN A 29 -22.61 9.30 -3.38
N HIS A 30 -23.38 8.23 -3.55
CA HIS A 30 -24.81 8.18 -3.25
C HIS A 30 -25.13 7.51 -1.90
N ASP A 31 -24.11 7.04 -1.18
CA ASP A 31 -24.27 6.49 0.16
C ASP A 31 -24.25 7.60 1.19
N ASP A 32 -24.96 7.37 2.29
CA ASP A 32 -25.06 8.32 3.39
C ASP A 32 -24.13 7.93 4.54
N TRP A 33 -23.45 8.93 5.11
CA TRP A 33 -22.53 8.72 6.23
C TRP A 33 -23.27 8.27 7.50
N ASN A 34 -24.45 8.83 7.77
CA ASN A 34 -25.25 8.47 8.93
C ASN A 34 -25.78 7.03 8.81
N ASP A 35 -26.16 6.59 7.60
CA ASP A 35 -26.52 5.19 7.34
C ASP A 35 -25.38 4.25 7.73
N LEU A 36 -24.14 4.56 7.33
CA LEU A 36 -22.97 3.79 7.73
C LEU A 36 -22.79 3.81 9.24
N HIS A 37 -22.86 4.99 9.86
CA HIS A 37 -22.69 5.14 11.29
C HIS A 37 -23.72 4.31 12.07
N THR A 38 -24.99 4.31 11.66
CA THR A 38 -26.05 3.50 12.27
C THR A 38 -25.78 2.00 12.16
N VAL A 39 -25.29 1.55 11.00
CA VAL A 39 -24.90 0.14 10.81
C VAL A 39 -23.73 -0.23 11.73
N LEU A 40 -22.70 0.60 11.80
CA LEU A 40 -21.53 0.37 12.66
C LEU A 40 -21.90 0.38 14.15
N ASP A 41 -22.71 1.34 14.58
CA ASP A 41 -23.17 1.46 15.97
C ASP A 41 -24.02 0.26 16.38
N THR A 42 -24.94 -0.18 15.51
CA THR A 42 -25.76 -1.38 15.74
C THR A 42 -24.87 -2.62 15.88
N TRP A 43 -23.90 -2.78 14.99
CA TRP A 43 -22.96 -3.91 15.04
C TRP A 43 -22.08 -3.86 16.30
N CYS A 44 -21.57 -2.69 16.69
CA CYS A 44 -20.81 -2.50 17.91
C CYS A 44 -21.62 -2.87 19.16
N LYS A 45 -22.88 -2.43 19.24
CA LYS A 45 -23.79 -2.78 20.33
C LYS A 45 -24.06 -4.28 20.41
N ALA A 46 -24.26 -4.94 19.26
CA ALA A 46 -24.53 -6.38 19.22
C ALA A 46 -23.29 -7.24 19.50
N SER A 47 -22.11 -6.82 19.04
CA SER A 47 -20.85 -7.57 19.18
C SER A 47 -20.09 -7.27 20.47
N GLY A 48 -20.40 -6.16 21.14
CA GLY A 48 -19.60 -5.64 22.26
C GLY A 48 -18.28 -5.00 21.85
N ALA A 49 -18.01 -4.87 20.53
CA ALA A 49 -16.80 -4.24 20.02
C ALA A 49 -16.93 -2.71 20.05
N ALA A 50 -15.82 -2.00 20.32
CA ALA A 50 -15.76 -0.54 20.28
C ALA A 50 -14.96 -0.07 19.05
N PHE A 51 -15.59 0.74 18.21
CA PHE A 51 -14.95 1.30 17.03
C PHE A 51 -14.07 2.51 17.40
N ASN A 52 -12.83 2.55 16.91
CA ASN A 52 -11.93 3.67 17.18
C ASN A 52 -12.08 4.75 16.11
N ILE A 53 -13.05 5.64 16.30
CA ILE A 53 -13.36 6.73 15.36
C ILE A 53 -12.12 7.62 15.12
N ASN A 54 -11.30 7.86 16.14
CA ASN A 54 -10.11 8.71 16.02
C ASN A 54 -9.00 8.09 15.15
N LYS A 55 -9.01 6.76 14.97
CA LYS A 55 -8.11 6.06 14.03
C LYS A 55 -8.71 5.93 12.63
N THR A 56 -9.95 6.36 12.43
CA THR A 56 -10.63 6.25 11.14
C THR A 56 -10.13 7.34 10.21
N ALA A 57 -9.75 6.92 9.00
CA ALA A 57 -9.34 7.80 7.93
C ALA A 57 -10.20 7.55 6.70
N ILE A 58 -10.62 8.63 6.04
CA ILE A 58 -11.38 8.59 4.79
C ILE A 58 -10.43 8.99 3.67
N ILE A 59 -10.34 8.15 2.64
CA ILE A 59 -9.56 8.39 1.44
C ILE A 59 -10.56 8.63 0.29
N PRO A 60 -10.77 9.88 -0.15
CA PRO A 60 -11.64 10.16 -1.28
C PRO A 60 -11.08 9.53 -2.57
N ILE A 61 -11.92 8.83 -3.32
CA ILE A 61 -11.56 8.21 -4.60
C ILE A 61 -12.44 8.82 -5.69
N GLY A 62 -11.87 9.12 -6.86
CA GLY A 62 -12.58 9.73 -7.97
C GLY A 62 -11.76 10.81 -8.67
N THR A 63 -12.44 11.75 -9.34
CA THR A 63 -11.78 12.89 -10.00
C THR A 63 -11.16 13.83 -8.97
N PRO A 64 -10.08 14.57 -9.30
CA PRO A 64 -9.49 15.54 -8.38
C PRO A 64 -10.51 16.55 -7.84
N ALA A 65 -11.39 17.06 -8.71
CA ALA A 65 -12.46 17.98 -8.33
C ALA A 65 -13.42 17.39 -7.28
N TYR A 66 -13.78 16.11 -7.42
CA TYR A 66 -14.63 15.42 -6.43
C TYR A 66 -13.92 15.21 -5.09
N ARG A 67 -12.63 14.87 -5.13
CA ARG A 67 -11.84 14.72 -3.90
C ARG A 67 -11.70 16.04 -3.15
N ASP A 68 -11.45 17.13 -3.89
CA ASP A 68 -11.39 18.46 -3.31
C ASP A 68 -12.76 18.91 -2.77
N SER A 69 -13.86 18.59 -3.47
CA SER A 69 -15.20 18.89 -2.95
C SER A 69 -15.46 18.17 -1.63
N ILE A 70 -15.15 16.87 -1.52
CA ILE A 70 -15.31 16.14 -0.24
C ILE A 70 -14.44 16.76 0.85
N ARG A 71 -13.21 17.16 0.55
CA ARG A 71 -12.32 17.77 1.56
C ARG A 71 -12.86 19.11 2.07
N ILE A 72 -13.45 19.91 1.21
CA ILE A 72 -13.99 21.23 1.53
C ILE A 72 -15.35 21.11 2.24
N THR A 73 -16.28 20.34 1.66
CA THR A 73 -17.65 20.21 2.18
C THR A 73 -17.77 19.21 3.31
N ARG A 74 -16.80 18.29 3.42
CA ARG A 74 -16.85 17.10 4.28
C ARG A 74 -18.07 16.23 4.01
N ALA A 75 -18.69 16.30 2.83
CA ALA A 75 -19.86 15.52 2.47
C ALA A 75 -19.61 14.69 1.21
N LEU A 76 -20.21 13.50 1.13
CA LEU A 76 -20.08 12.62 -0.06
C LEU A 76 -20.87 13.18 -1.26
N SER A 77 -21.91 13.96 -1.00
CA SER A 77 -22.70 14.72 -1.98
C SER A 77 -23.24 16.01 -1.37
N ASN A 78 -23.71 16.95 -2.21
CA ASN A 78 -24.16 18.28 -1.77
C ASN A 78 -25.40 18.28 -0.86
N ASN A 79 -26.16 17.19 -0.80
CA ASN A 79 -27.41 17.08 -0.05
C ASN A 79 -27.28 16.24 1.22
N GLN A 80 -26.06 15.93 1.64
CA GLN A 80 -25.80 15.06 2.78
C GLN A 80 -25.16 15.81 3.93
N ASP A 81 -25.38 15.29 5.13
CA ASP A 81 -24.76 15.83 6.32
C ASP A 81 -23.23 15.72 6.24
N PRO A 82 -22.51 16.74 6.72
CA PRO A 82 -21.06 16.72 6.74
C PRO A 82 -20.54 15.67 7.73
N ILE A 83 -19.50 14.95 7.31
CA ILE A 83 -18.75 13.99 8.09
C ILE A 83 -18.17 14.71 9.33
N PRO A 84 -18.35 14.15 10.54
CA PRO A 84 -17.87 14.72 11.79
C PRO A 84 -16.38 15.12 11.77
N ASN A 85 -16.05 16.29 12.31
CA ASN A 85 -14.70 16.89 12.24
C ASN A 85 -13.59 16.05 12.90
N ASN A 86 -13.93 15.12 13.79
CA ASN A 86 -12.99 14.22 14.43
C ASN A 86 -12.48 13.10 13.51
N ILE A 87 -13.04 12.95 12.31
CA ILE A 87 -12.60 11.96 11.32
C ILE A 87 -11.67 12.62 10.31
N LEU A 88 -10.50 12.01 10.13
CA LEU A 88 -9.50 12.48 9.18
C LEU A 88 -9.97 12.22 7.75
N ILE A 89 -10.08 13.27 6.94
CA ILE A 89 -10.20 13.15 5.48
C ILE A 89 -8.83 13.45 4.90
N VAL A 90 -8.28 12.46 4.21
CA VAL A 90 -6.89 12.43 3.78
C VAL A 90 -6.74 13.24 2.49
N ASP A 91 -5.67 14.02 2.38
CA ASP A 91 -5.32 14.67 1.11
C ASP A 91 -4.75 13.67 0.10
N ASP A 92 -4.50 14.12 -1.13
CA ASP A 92 -3.96 13.22 -2.14
C ASP A 92 -2.58 12.69 -1.72
N THR A 93 -1.67 13.58 -1.38
CA THR A 93 -0.25 13.28 -1.16
C THR A 93 0.06 12.48 0.11
N THR A 94 -0.91 12.30 0.99
CA THR A 94 -0.71 11.65 2.29
C THR A 94 -0.99 10.14 2.19
N PRO A 95 0.03 9.29 2.37
CA PRO A 95 -0.18 7.85 2.39
C PRO A 95 -0.82 7.40 3.72
N VAL A 96 -1.81 6.54 3.65
CA VAL A 96 -2.47 5.91 4.79
C VAL A 96 -2.16 4.42 4.81
N ARG A 97 -1.86 3.90 6.01
CA ARG A 97 -1.58 2.49 6.18
C ARG A 97 -2.89 1.72 6.33
N VAL A 98 -3.13 0.78 5.41
CA VAL A 98 -4.33 -0.06 5.37
C VAL A 98 -3.87 -1.51 5.17
N LEU A 99 -4.21 -2.41 6.10
CA LEU A 99 -3.86 -3.85 6.02
C LEU A 99 -2.38 -4.14 5.79
N GLY A 100 -1.51 -3.27 6.32
CA GLY A 100 -0.07 -3.41 6.18
C GLY A 100 0.51 -2.92 4.86
N THR A 101 -0.31 -2.46 3.92
CA THR A 101 0.11 -1.71 2.73
C THR A 101 -0.16 -0.22 2.90
N TRP A 102 0.39 0.60 2.01
CA TRP A 102 0.16 2.04 1.98
C TRP A 102 -0.72 2.41 0.79
N VAL A 103 -1.80 3.14 1.06
CA VAL A 103 -2.82 3.55 0.09
C VAL A 103 -2.98 5.06 0.16
N GLY A 104 -3.12 5.71 -0.98
CA GLY A 104 -3.27 7.17 -1.09
C GLY A 104 -3.30 7.60 -2.56
N ASN A 105 -3.71 8.83 -2.85
CA ASN A 105 -3.83 9.30 -4.24
C ASN A 105 -2.54 9.99 -4.69
N ARG A 106 -1.94 9.62 -5.83
CA ARG A 106 -0.69 10.28 -6.30
C ARG A 106 0.49 10.14 -5.31
N ILE A 107 0.50 9.09 -4.50
CA ILE A 107 1.63 8.78 -3.62
C ILE A 107 2.79 8.18 -4.44
N ASP A 108 4.02 8.61 -4.14
CA ASP A 108 5.21 7.96 -4.66
C ASP A 108 5.42 6.62 -3.94
N GLN A 109 4.90 5.55 -4.55
CA GLN A 109 4.97 4.20 -4.04
C GLN A 109 6.42 3.78 -3.74
N ALA A 110 7.41 4.23 -4.52
CA ALA A 110 8.80 3.84 -4.30
C ALA A 110 9.36 4.46 -3.01
N SER A 111 9.05 5.74 -2.75
CA SER A 111 9.50 6.46 -1.55
C SER A 111 9.07 5.80 -0.24
N ILE A 112 7.89 5.16 -0.24
CA ILE A 112 7.32 4.47 0.92
C ILE A 112 8.20 3.27 1.36
N TRP A 113 8.84 2.60 0.40
CA TRP A 113 9.68 1.43 0.68
C TRP A 113 11.11 1.82 1.07
N VAL A 114 11.57 3.04 0.80
CA VAL A 114 12.95 3.47 1.06
C VAL A 114 13.37 3.29 2.52
N PRO A 115 12.60 3.76 3.53
CA PRO A 115 13.01 3.59 4.93
C PRO A 115 13.05 2.12 5.36
N THR A 116 12.16 1.29 4.81
CA THR A 116 12.15 -0.15 5.03
C THR A 116 13.42 -0.80 4.47
N LEU A 117 13.79 -0.44 3.25
CA LEU A 117 15.02 -0.92 2.60
C LEU A 117 16.28 -0.46 3.35
N GLU A 118 16.33 0.79 3.80
CA GLU A 118 17.43 1.32 4.60
C GLU A 118 17.55 0.60 5.96
N LYS A 119 16.42 0.28 6.60
CA LYS A 119 16.41 -0.51 7.84
C LYS A 119 16.90 -1.93 7.59
N ILE A 120 16.56 -2.53 6.46
CA ILE A 120 17.09 -3.85 6.06
C ILE A 120 18.61 -3.76 5.87
N ASP A 121 19.09 -2.80 5.08
CA ASP A 121 20.51 -2.59 4.82
C ASP A 121 21.32 -2.31 6.11
N LYS A 122 20.83 -1.43 6.99
CA LYS A 122 21.47 -1.15 8.28
C LYS A 122 21.59 -2.40 9.15
N ASN A 123 20.55 -3.23 9.18
CA ASN A 123 20.60 -4.49 9.92
C ASN A 123 21.59 -5.47 9.30
N LEU A 124 21.60 -5.61 7.97
CA LEU A 124 22.55 -6.46 7.26
C LEU A 124 24.00 -6.01 7.53
N LYS A 125 24.29 -4.71 7.46
CA LYS A 125 25.60 -4.14 7.80
C LYS A 125 26.00 -4.38 9.25
N ARG A 126 25.07 -4.22 10.21
CA ARG A 126 25.31 -4.52 11.62
C ARG A 126 25.69 -5.97 11.83
N TRP A 127 25.02 -6.89 11.15
CA TRP A 127 25.27 -8.32 11.30
C TRP A 127 26.55 -8.78 10.61
N ASN A 128 26.92 -8.17 9.49
CA ASN A 128 28.18 -8.47 8.83
C ASN A 128 29.41 -8.21 9.74
N LYS A 129 29.29 -7.29 10.71
CA LYS A 129 30.33 -7.05 11.73
C LYS A 129 30.55 -8.23 12.68
N GLY A 130 29.58 -9.13 12.81
CA GLY A 130 29.68 -10.32 13.66
C GLY A 130 30.35 -11.53 13.00
N HIS A 131 30.86 -11.38 11.77
CA HIS A 131 31.43 -12.47 10.96
C HIS A 131 30.63 -13.79 10.98
N PRO A 132 29.30 -13.75 10.74
CA PRO A 132 28.50 -14.97 10.72
C PRO A 132 28.95 -15.86 9.54
N THR A 133 29.02 -17.18 9.76
CA THR A 133 29.26 -18.16 8.70
C THR A 133 28.22 -18.04 7.58
N LEU A 134 28.57 -18.37 6.33
CA LEU A 134 27.75 -18.15 5.12
C LEU A 134 26.28 -18.60 5.23
N GLU A 135 26.00 -19.62 6.05
CA GLU A 135 24.64 -20.11 6.32
C GLU A 135 23.77 -19.12 7.12
N GLY A 136 24.36 -18.33 8.02
CA GLY A 136 23.65 -17.35 8.85
C GLY A 136 23.00 -16.21 8.04
N PRO A 137 23.76 -15.46 7.21
CA PRO A 137 23.21 -14.42 6.35
C PRO A 137 22.15 -14.95 5.37
N ARG A 138 22.36 -16.15 4.81
CA ARG A 138 21.40 -16.81 3.91
C ARG A 138 20.08 -17.12 4.61
N HIS A 139 20.12 -17.72 5.80
CA HIS A 139 18.91 -18.03 6.57
C HIS A 139 18.13 -16.76 6.94
N ILE A 140 18.85 -15.69 7.25
CA ILE A 140 18.25 -14.43 7.69
C ILE A 140 17.66 -13.63 6.52
N VAL A 141 18.32 -13.60 5.36
CA VAL A 141 17.72 -13.04 4.13
C VAL A 141 16.47 -13.83 3.78
N ASN A 142 16.51 -15.17 3.87
CA ASN A 142 15.33 -15.99 3.67
C ASN A 142 14.23 -15.67 4.69
N ILE A 143 14.54 -15.47 5.97
CA ILE A 143 13.54 -15.06 6.97
C ILE A 143 13.00 -13.65 6.69
N LYS A 144 13.84 -12.67 6.36
CA LYS A 144 13.42 -11.26 6.20
C LYS A 144 12.80 -10.91 4.84
N VAL A 145 13.13 -11.67 3.79
CA VAL A 145 12.60 -11.46 2.44
C VAL A 145 11.38 -12.36 2.19
N SER A 146 11.38 -13.59 2.73
CA SER A 146 10.20 -14.47 2.62
C SER A 146 9.11 -14.10 3.64
N VAL A 147 9.49 -13.50 4.76
CA VAL A 147 8.57 -12.83 5.67
C VAL A 147 8.72 -11.34 5.40
N GLY A 148 7.99 -10.82 4.42
CA GLY A 148 7.80 -9.38 4.30
C GLY A 148 7.35 -8.83 5.67
N PRO A 149 7.56 -7.54 5.98
CA PRO A 149 7.38 -7.00 7.33
C PRO A 149 5.97 -7.17 7.96
N ASN A 150 5.00 -7.82 7.29
CA ASN A 150 3.65 -8.06 7.76
C ASN A 150 3.01 -9.43 7.37
N THR A 151 3.73 -10.43 6.87
CA THR A 151 3.07 -11.71 6.52
C THR A 151 3.15 -12.74 7.63
N SER A 152 2.03 -12.94 8.32
CA SER A 152 1.72 -14.19 9.04
C SER A 152 1.84 -15.39 8.08
N PRO A 153 2.44 -16.53 8.49
CA PRO A 153 2.73 -17.62 7.59
C PRO A 153 1.50 -18.53 7.43
N ARG A 154 0.63 -18.23 6.46
CA ARG A 154 -0.12 -19.20 5.64
C ARG A 154 -1.18 -18.47 4.83
N CYS A 155 -0.86 -18.25 3.56
CA CYS A 155 -1.88 -18.30 2.52
C CYS A 155 -1.23 -19.00 1.32
N LYS A 156 -1.60 -20.28 1.13
CA LYS A 156 -1.36 -20.97 -0.14
C LYS A 156 -2.45 -20.46 -1.08
N SER A 157 -2.13 -19.60 -2.03
CA SER A 157 -2.98 -19.40 -3.20
C SER A 157 -2.75 -20.58 -4.15
N LEU A 158 -3.82 -21.33 -4.37
CA LEU A 158 -3.96 -22.31 -5.43
C LEU A 158 -3.89 -21.58 -6.77
N GLU A 159 -2.82 -21.79 -7.52
CA GLU A 159 -2.87 -21.74 -8.99
C GLU A 159 -2.01 -22.89 -9.52
N GLY A 160 -2.69 -23.93 -9.99
CA GLY A 160 -2.10 -24.92 -10.86
C GLY A 160 -2.26 -24.46 -12.30
N HIS A 161 -1.17 -24.30 -13.03
CA HIS A 161 -1.00 -24.91 -14.36
C HIS A 161 0.46 -24.75 -14.84
N VAL A 162 1.13 -25.90 -14.93
CA VAL A 162 2.09 -26.34 -15.96
C VAL A 162 3.29 -25.42 -16.28
N MET A 163 4.47 -25.87 -15.82
CA MET A 163 5.79 -25.54 -16.36
C MET A 163 5.92 -26.00 -17.83
N PRO A 164 6.58 -25.23 -18.72
CA PRO A 164 7.43 -25.84 -19.71
C PRO A 164 8.87 -25.84 -19.17
N GLU A 165 9.40 -27.06 -19.06
CA GLU A 165 10.81 -27.34 -18.91
C GLU A 165 11.56 -26.81 -20.15
N SER A 166 12.52 -25.88 -19.99
CA SER A 166 13.49 -25.58 -21.04
C SER A 166 14.74 -24.86 -20.51
N SER A 167 15.83 -25.63 -20.52
CA SER A 167 17.22 -25.23 -20.76
C SER A 167 17.89 -24.25 -19.77
N ALA A 168 18.80 -24.82 -18.96
CA ALA A 168 19.79 -24.11 -18.18
C ALA A 168 20.60 -23.11 -19.03
N MET A 169 20.54 -21.82 -18.68
CA MET A 169 21.49 -20.81 -19.13
C MET A 169 22.55 -20.54 -18.06
N PRO A 170 23.86 -20.55 -18.38
CA PRO A 170 24.92 -20.45 -17.38
C PRO A 170 24.97 -19.06 -16.73
N HIS A 171 24.94 -19.08 -15.40
CA HIS A 171 24.91 -17.99 -14.41
C HIS A 171 25.81 -16.76 -14.72
N LYS A 172 26.88 -16.94 -15.50
CA LYS A 172 27.83 -15.90 -15.89
C LYS A 172 27.27 -14.90 -16.94
N LYS A 173 26.31 -15.32 -17.80
CA LYS A 173 25.68 -14.40 -18.78
C LYS A 173 24.64 -13.48 -18.15
N ALA A 174 23.92 -13.95 -17.13
CA ALA A 174 22.93 -13.16 -16.39
C ALA A 174 23.60 -12.04 -15.57
N GLN A 175 24.72 -12.34 -14.90
CA GLN A 175 25.48 -11.36 -14.13
C GLN A 175 26.11 -10.26 -15.02
N LYS A 176 26.59 -10.60 -16.23
CA LYS A 176 27.09 -9.59 -17.18
C LYS A 176 25.98 -8.65 -17.68
N ARG A 177 24.76 -9.16 -17.91
CA ARG A 177 23.61 -8.33 -18.30
C ARG A 177 23.17 -7.39 -17.18
N GLN A 178 23.11 -7.85 -15.93
CA GLN A 178 22.78 -7.01 -14.78
C GLN A 178 23.85 -5.93 -14.51
N ALA A 179 25.13 -6.25 -14.68
CA ALA A 179 26.21 -5.27 -14.56
C ALA A 179 26.20 -4.21 -15.67
N ALA A 180 25.78 -4.57 -16.88
CA ALA A 180 25.61 -3.62 -18.00
C ALA A 180 24.42 -2.66 -17.75
N GLN A 181 23.27 -3.19 -17.33
CA GLN A 181 22.10 -2.38 -16.97
C GLN A 181 22.39 -1.41 -15.81
N MET A 182 23.14 -1.84 -14.78
CA MET A 182 23.53 -0.94 -13.69
C MET A 182 24.48 0.18 -14.12
N ARG A 183 25.31 -0.03 -15.16
CA ARG A 183 26.18 1.03 -15.70
C ARG A 183 25.40 2.05 -16.52
N GLU A 184 24.40 1.59 -17.26
CA GLU A 184 23.52 2.45 -18.07
C GLU A 184 22.62 3.34 -17.19
N VAL A 185 22.05 2.78 -16.12
CA VAL A 185 21.28 3.56 -15.13
C VAL A 185 22.16 4.59 -14.42
N LYS A 186 23.42 4.25 -14.09
CA LYS A 186 24.37 5.22 -13.51
C LYS A 186 24.78 6.32 -14.49
N ALA A 187 24.85 6.04 -15.79
CA ALA A 187 25.14 7.05 -16.81
C ALA A 187 23.95 8.02 -16.98
N GLN A 188 22.72 7.50 -17.02
CA GLN A 188 21.50 8.32 -17.10
C GLN A 188 21.33 9.23 -15.87
N HIS A 189 21.65 8.74 -14.68
CA HIS A 189 21.59 9.55 -13.46
C HIS A 189 22.61 10.70 -13.46
N ARG A 190 23.83 10.47 -13.98
CA ARG A 190 24.83 11.55 -14.13
C ARG A 190 24.40 12.61 -15.15
N HIS A 191 23.78 12.20 -16.26
CA HIS A 191 23.30 13.15 -17.26
C HIS A 191 22.14 14.01 -16.75
N CYS A 192 21.24 13.42 -15.95
CA CYS A 192 20.14 14.15 -15.30
C CYS A 192 20.65 15.15 -14.23
N THR A 193 21.76 14.83 -13.56
CA THR A 193 22.35 15.72 -12.53
C THR A 193 23.06 16.92 -13.14
N VAL A 194 23.73 16.74 -14.29
CA VAL A 194 24.42 17.84 -15.01
C VAL A 194 23.41 18.81 -15.63
N ASN A 195 22.33 18.31 -16.24
CA ASN A 195 21.29 19.19 -16.81
C ASN A 195 20.54 20.02 -15.74
N ARG A 196 20.47 19.52 -14.50
CA ARG A 196 19.85 20.25 -13.39
C ARG A 196 20.70 21.41 -12.88
N GLN A 197 22.02 21.38 -13.08
CA GLN A 197 22.92 22.49 -12.74
C GLN A 197 23.00 23.55 -13.84
N ILE A 198 22.70 23.21 -15.11
CA ILE A 198 22.71 24.16 -16.23
C ILE A 198 21.41 24.97 -16.30
N SER A 199 20.27 24.45 -15.83
CA SER A 199 19.00 25.21 -15.74
C SER A 199 18.87 26.14 -14.52
N GLN A 200 19.95 26.38 -13.78
CA GLN A 200 19.98 27.31 -12.63
C GLN A 200 20.97 28.48 -12.84
N GLN A 201 21.38 28.76 -14.08
CA GLN A 201 22.06 30.00 -14.49
C GLN A 201 21.20 30.76 -15.49
#